data_AF-A0A7S2IGS1-F1
#
_entry.id   AF-A0A7S2IGS1-F1
#
_cell.length_a   1.000
_cell.length_b   1.000
_cell.length_c   1.000
_cell.angle_alpha   90.00
_cell.angle_beta   90.00
_cell.angle_gamma   90.00
#
_symmetry.space_group_name_H-M   'P 1'
#
loop_
_entity.id
_entity.type
_entity.pdbx_description
1 polymer ?
#
loop_
_entity_poly.entity_id
_entity_poly.type
_entity_poly.pdbx_seq_one_letter_code
_entity_poly.pdbx_strand_id
1 'polypeptide(L)'
;FALGARNAARVVDSFMGMVEGARRFERLPESTKDLLDQCMLTALFGRDRRGAPVQYMRPLEGRVDHIVQSVGFEAYVAYQDMMGCFFWDALYRNSLQAGVHLAGCMQVLDCTGFSFGAVARAWTALPHVKAWMATFPDGE
;
A
#
# COMPACT_ATOMS: atom_id res chain seq x y z
N PHE A 1 3.53 -21.74 -23.85
CA PHE A 1 3.89 -20.40 -24.38
C PHE A 1 2.78 -19.35 -24.22
N ALA A 2 1.53 -19.59 -24.61
CA ALA A 2 0.44 -18.59 -24.52
C ALA A 2 -0.02 -18.20 -23.10
N LEU A 3 0.24 -19.02 -22.07
CA LEU A 3 -0.06 -18.70 -20.67
C LEU A 3 0.98 -17.74 -20.07
N GLY A 4 2.25 -17.90 -20.42
CA GLY A 4 3.34 -17.03 -19.96
C GLY A 4 3.20 -15.59 -20.48
N ALA A 5 2.83 -15.42 -21.76
CA ALA A 5 2.60 -14.09 -22.33
C ALA A 5 1.39 -13.38 -21.70
N ARG A 6 0.31 -14.10 -21.42
CA ARG A 6 -0.87 -13.54 -20.72
C ARG A 6 -0.55 -13.13 -19.28
N ASN A 7 0.21 -13.96 -18.57
CA ASN A 7 0.65 -13.61 -17.21
C ASN A 7 1.61 -12.42 -17.21
N ALA A 8 2.53 -12.35 -18.17
CA ALA A 8 3.43 -11.20 -18.32
C ALA A 8 2.66 -9.90 -18.59
N ALA A 9 1.68 -9.92 -19.50
CA ALA A 9 0.82 -8.76 -19.76
C ALA A 9 0.09 -8.29 -18.50
N ARG A 10 -0.52 -9.22 -17.73
CA ARG A 10 -1.18 -8.88 -16.46
C ARG A 10 -0.24 -8.28 -15.42
N VAL A 11 1.01 -8.75 -15.36
CA VAL A 11 2.02 -8.18 -14.45
C VAL A 11 2.37 -6.75 -14.88
N VAL A 12 2.56 -6.52 -16.18
CA VAL A 12 2.81 -5.17 -16.73
C VAL A 12 1.63 -4.25 -16.44
N ASP A 13 0.40 -4.69 -16.71
CA ASP A 13 -0.80 -3.90 -16.45
C ASP A 13 -0.94 -3.53 -14.97
N SER A 14 -0.69 -4.49 -14.07
CA SER A 14 -0.70 -4.27 -12.63
C SER A 14 0.35 -3.22 -12.21
N PHE A 15 1.58 -3.34 -12.72
CA PHE A 15 2.65 -2.39 -12.44
C PHE A 15 2.33 -0.99 -12.98
N MET A 16 1.78 -0.89 -14.19
CA MET A 16 1.35 0.38 -14.77
C MET A 16 0.20 1.01 -14.00
N GLY A 17 -0.73 0.20 -13.47
CA GLY A 17 -1.79 0.64 -12.57
C GLY A 17 -1.24 1.30 -11.31
N MET A 18 -0.24 0.67 -10.67
CA MET A 18 0.46 1.21 -9.50
C MET A 18 1.20 2.52 -9.83
N VAL A 19 1.89 2.60 -10.98
CA VAL A 19 2.55 3.86 -11.40
C VAL A 19 1.53 4.99 -11.60
N GLU A 20 0.36 4.70 -12.17
CA GLU A 20 -0.69 5.72 -12.30
C GLU A 20 -1.28 6.11 -10.95
N GLY A 21 -1.45 5.16 -10.03
CA GLY A 21 -1.83 5.44 -8.65
C GLY A 21 -0.85 6.37 -7.94
N ALA A 22 0.45 6.13 -8.09
CA ALA A 22 1.50 7.00 -7.56
C ALA A 22 1.43 8.43 -8.13
N ARG A 23 1.16 8.56 -9.44
CA ARG A 23 0.95 9.88 -10.07
C ARG A 23 -0.32 10.58 -9.60
N ARG A 24 -1.35 9.85 -9.17
CA ARG A 24 -2.52 10.45 -8.52
C ARG A 24 -2.14 11.00 -7.16
N PHE A 25 -1.31 10.28 -6.40
CA PHE A 25 -0.80 10.75 -5.12
C PHE A 25 -0.05 12.07 -5.25
N GLU A 26 0.83 12.21 -6.25
CA GLU A 26 1.56 13.46 -6.50
C GLU A 26 0.64 14.67 -6.72
N ARG A 27 -0.55 14.43 -7.29
CA ARG A 27 -1.57 15.46 -7.58
C ARG A 27 -2.52 15.73 -6.42
N LEU A 28 -2.44 14.97 -5.31
CA LEU A 28 -3.27 15.24 -4.14
C LEU A 28 -2.91 16.59 -3.49
N PRO A 29 -3.85 17.25 -2.81
CA PRO A 29 -3.56 18.43 -2.00
C PRO A 29 -2.48 18.14 -0.96
N GLU A 30 -1.62 19.13 -0.67
CA GLU A 30 -0.53 18.95 0.29
C GLU A 30 -1.04 18.57 1.69
N SER A 31 -2.15 19.18 2.13
CA SER A 31 -2.82 18.83 3.38
C SER A 31 -3.25 17.37 3.47
N THR A 32 -3.59 16.75 2.33
CA THR A 32 -3.94 15.34 2.26
C THR A 32 -2.70 14.47 2.41
N LYS A 33 -1.59 14.85 1.76
CA LYS A 33 -0.30 14.15 1.87
C LYS A 33 0.25 14.23 3.30
N ASP A 34 0.24 15.42 3.88
CA ASP A 34 0.64 15.66 5.27
C ASP A 34 -0.15 14.78 6.25
N LEU A 35 -1.47 14.68 6.06
CA LEU A 35 -2.31 13.85 6.91
C LEU A 35 -1.99 12.36 6.73
N LEU A 36 -1.74 11.90 5.51
CA LEU A 36 -1.34 10.53 5.23
C LEU A 36 0.01 10.19 5.89
N ASP A 37 1.01 11.06 5.77
CA ASP A 37 2.33 10.88 6.40
C ASP A 37 2.25 10.90 7.93
N GLN A 38 1.36 11.73 8.51
CA GLN A 38 1.11 11.78 9.95
C GLN A 38 0.34 10.58 10.50
N CYS A 39 -0.28 9.78 9.66
CA CYS A 39 -1.14 8.67 10.09
C CYS A 39 -0.57 7.29 9.71
N MET A 40 0.25 7.24 8.66
CA MET A 40 0.96 6.05 8.20
C MET A 40 2.45 6.30 8.22
N LEU A 41 3.11 5.86 9.29
CA LEU A 41 4.56 5.89 9.35
C LEU A 41 5.10 4.70 8.56
N THR A 42 5.48 4.95 7.30
CA THR A 42 6.08 3.95 6.43
C THR A 42 7.49 4.40 6.02
N ALA A 43 8.46 3.51 6.14
CA ALA A 43 9.84 3.78 5.74
C ALA A 43 10.51 2.53 5.18
N LEU A 44 11.47 2.74 4.27
CA LEU A 44 12.40 1.69 3.85
C LEU A 44 13.69 1.87 4.65
N PHE A 45 14.08 0.87 5.45
CA PHE A 45 15.25 0.97 6.31
C PHE A 45 16.05 -0.33 6.34
N GLY A 46 17.32 -0.25 5.96
CA GLY A 46 18.23 -1.39 5.97
C GLY A 46 17.88 -2.47 4.93
N ARG A 47 18.49 -3.63 5.11
CA ARG A 47 18.38 -4.80 4.22
C ARG A 47 18.28 -6.07 5.05
N ASP A 48 17.57 -7.06 4.52
CA ASP A 48 17.58 -8.41 5.10
C ASP A 48 18.91 -9.14 4.79
N ARG A 49 19.06 -10.37 5.30
CA ARG A 49 20.27 -11.18 5.08
C ARG A 49 20.57 -11.50 3.61
N ARG A 50 19.59 -11.35 2.72
CA ARG A 50 19.71 -11.59 1.27
C ARG A 50 20.04 -10.30 0.51
N GLY A 51 19.98 -9.14 1.17
CA GLY A 51 20.14 -7.82 0.56
C GLY A 51 18.83 -7.16 0.10
N ALA A 52 17.67 -7.80 0.31
CA ALA A 52 16.38 -7.20 -0.05
C ALA A 52 16.04 -6.04 0.90
N PRO A 53 15.44 -4.94 0.39
CA PRO A 53 15.06 -3.82 1.23
C PRO A 53 13.99 -4.25 2.25
N VAL A 54 14.06 -3.67 3.44
CA VAL A 54 13.08 -3.92 4.52
C VAL A 54 12.16 -2.72 4.61
N GLN A 55 10.86 -2.98 4.53
CA GLN A 55 9.83 -1.97 4.73
C GLN A 55 9.32 -2.05 6.16
N TYR A 56 9.38 -0.93 6.87
CA TYR A 56 8.79 -0.76 8.19
C TYR A 56 7.49 0.02 8.02
N MET A 57 6.44 -0.47 8.67
CA MET A 57 5.15 0.17 8.71
C MET A 57 4.66 0.21 10.14
N ARG A 58 4.19 1.37 10.58
CA ARG A 58 3.49 1.53 11.85
C ARG A 58 2.20 2.31 11.60
N PRO A 59 1.05 1.63 11.61
CA PRO A 59 -0.24 2.32 11.64
C PRO A 59 -0.36 3.04 12.98
N LEU A 60 -0.70 4.32 12.96
CA LEU A 60 -0.93 5.05 14.20
C LEU A 60 -2.35 4.77 14.73
N GLU A 61 -2.44 4.43 16.01
CA GLU A 61 -3.68 4.11 16.72
C GLU A 61 -4.73 5.23 16.55
N GLY A 62 -5.96 4.85 16.18
CA GLY A 62 -7.09 5.78 16.02
C GLY A 62 -6.99 6.74 14.83
N ARG A 63 -6.10 6.47 13.87
CA ARG A 63 -5.87 7.34 12.70
C ARG A 63 -6.22 6.69 11.36
N VAL A 64 -6.26 5.37 11.26
CA VAL A 64 -6.55 4.69 9.97
C VAL A 64 -8.01 4.91 9.56
N ASP A 65 -8.93 4.84 10.52
CA ASP A 65 -10.32 5.24 10.37
C ASP A 65 -10.45 6.72 10.00
N HIS A 66 -9.70 7.58 10.68
CA HIS A 66 -9.64 9.01 10.40
C HIS A 66 -9.11 9.30 9.00
N ILE A 67 -8.11 8.56 8.50
CA ILE A 67 -7.61 8.68 7.12
C ILE A 67 -8.73 8.42 6.13
N VAL A 68 -9.37 7.25 6.21
CA VAL A 68 -10.36 6.88 5.19
C VAL A 68 -11.59 7.81 5.25
N GLN A 69 -11.95 8.29 6.44
CA GLN A 69 -13.02 9.28 6.60
C GLN A 69 -12.61 10.69 6.13
N SER A 70 -11.36 11.09 6.32
CA SER A 70 -10.91 12.47 6.05
C SER A 70 -10.42 12.69 4.63
N VAL A 71 -9.70 11.73 4.05
CA VAL A 71 -9.08 11.86 2.72
C VAL A 71 -9.69 10.92 1.68
N GLY A 72 -10.51 9.96 2.12
CA GLY A 72 -11.13 8.98 1.25
C GLY A 72 -10.23 7.78 0.93
N PHE A 73 -10.86 6.68 0.54
CA PHE A 73 -10.17 5.42 0.22
C PHE A 73 -9.25 5.55 -1.00
N GLU A 74 -9.61 6.36 -1.99
CA GLU A 74 -8.80 6.56 -3.19
C GLU A 74 -7.45 7.24 -2.89
N ALA A 75 -7.44 8.23 -1.99
CA ALA A 75 -6.21 8.88 -1.57
C ALA A 75 -5.30 7.92 -0.81
N TYR A 76 -5.88 7.05 0.02
CA TYR A 76 -5.16 6.00 0.72
C TYR A 76 -4.54 4.98 -0.26
N VAL A 77 -5.29 4.53 -1.27
CA VAL A 77 -4.78 3.62 -2.31
C VAL A 77 -3.65 4.28 -3.09
N ALA A 78 -3.81 5.55 -3.49
CA ALA A 78 -2.78 6.29 -4.21
C ALA A 78 -1.47 6.41 -3.39
N TYR A 79 -1.57 6.61 -2.08
CA TYR A 79 -0.42 6.57 -1.17
C TYR A 79 0.27 5.20 -1.14
N GLN A 80 -0.51 4.11 -1.05
CA GLN A 80 0.03 2.75 -1.08
C GLN A 80 0.74 2.45 -2.41
N ASP A 81 0.18 2.90 -3.52
CA ASP A 81 0.78 2.78 -4.86
C ASP A 81 2.10 3.54 -4.96
N MET A 82 2.16 4.77 -4.43
CA MET A 82 3.39 5.56 -4.34
C MET A 82 4.46 4.85 -3.50
N MET A 83 4.10 4.31 -2.34
CA MET A 83 5.02 3.53 -1.51
C MET A 83 5.48 2.24 -2.21
N GLY A 84 4.60 1.62 -2.99
CA GLY A 84 4.91 0.49 -3.85
C GLY A 84 5.99 0.84 -4.88
N CYS A 85 5.89 1.98 -5.56
CA CYS A 85 6.91 2.46 -6.49
C CYS A 85 8.28 2.62 -5.81
N PHE A 86 8.34 3.24 -4.62
CA PHE A 86 9.60 3.37 -3.88
C PHE A 86 10.20 2.04 -3.49
N PHE A 87 9.37 1.09 -3.07
CA PHE A 87 9.81 -0.26 -2.75
C PHE A 87 10.43 -0.96 -3.98
N TRP A 88 9.76 -0.91 -5.13
CA TRP A 88 10.26 -1.56 -6.35
C TRP A 88 11.56 -0.94 -6.87
N ASP A 89 11.69 0.38 -6.80
CA ASP A 89 12.95 1.08 -7.13
C ASP A 89 14.08 0.66 -6.18
N ALA A 90 13.82 0.59 -4.88
CA ALA A 90 14.81 0.12 -3.90
C ALA A 90 15.20 -1.36 -4.14
N LEU A 91 14.24 -2.22 -4.47
CA LEU A 91 14.49 -3.63 -4.76
C LEU A 91 15.34 -3.80 -6.02
N TYR A 92 15.05 -3.01 -7.06
CA TYR A 92 15.84 -2.98 -8.30
C TYR A 92 17.28 -2.55 -8.03
N ARG A 93 17.48 -1.43 -7.33
CA ARG A 93 18.82 -0.93 -6.98
C ARG A 93 19.61 -1.93 -6.12
N ASN A 94 18.95 -2.56 -5.14
CA ASN A 94 19.59 -3.57 -4.31
C ASN A 94 19.95 -4.83 -5.12
N SER A 95 19.12 -5.22 -6.09
CA SER A 95 19.41 -6.33 -7.00
C SER A 95 20.65 -6.06 -7.84
N LEU A 96 20.75 -4.86 -8.42
CA LEU A 96 21.93 -4.43 -9.16
C LEU A 96 23.19 -4.46 -8.30
N GLN A 97 23.11 -3.93 -7.07
CA GLN A 97 24.26 -3.90 -6.16
C GLN A 97 24.70 -5.30 -5.71
N ALA A 98 23.76 -6.22 -5.50
CA ALA A 98 24.06 -7.58 -5.09
C ALA A 98 24.48 -8.50 -6.25
N GLY A 99 24.28 -8.06 -7.51
CA GLY A 99 24.55 -8.87 -8.70
C GLY A 99 23.60 -10.07 -8.85
N VAL A 100 22.44 -10.03 -8.18
CA VAL A 100 21.44 -11.11 -8.19
C VAL A 100 20.04 -10.53 -8.28
N HIS A 101 19.11 -11.31 -8.82
CA HIS A 101 17.69 -10.94 -8.84
C HIS A 101 17.08 -11.15 -7.44
N LEU A 102 16.78 -10.06 -6.73
CA LEU A 102 16.03 -10.12 -5.48
C LEU A 102 14.53 -10.07 -5.79
N ALA A 103 13.77 -10.97 -5.18
CA ALA A 103 12.32 -11.05 -5.33
C ALA A 103 11.64 -10.98 -3.96
N GLY A 104 10.59 -10.15 -3.86
CA GLY A 104 9.78 -9.97 -2.66
C GLY A 104 10.33 -8.93 -1.68
N CYS A 105 9.58 -8.73 -0.60
CA CYS A 105 9.87 -7.76 0.46
C CYS A 105 9.91 -8.46 1.83
N MET A 106 10.70 -7.91 2.75
CA MET A 106 10.47 -8.14 4.17
C MET A 106 9.70 -6.92 4.69
N GLN A 107 8.49 -7.15 5.20
CA GLN A 107 7.67 -6.13 5.84
C GLN A 107 7.70 -6.36 7.36
N VAL A 108 8.06 -5.31 8.10
CA VAL A 108 7.97 -5.25 9.54
C VAL A 108 6.80 -4.34 9.88
N LEU A 109 5.74 -4.94 10.42
CA LEU A 109 4.55 -4.22 10.86
C LEU A 109 4.60 -4.07 12.38
N ASP A 110 4.77 -2.83 12.85
CA ASP A 110 4.60 -2.50 14.26
C ASP A 110 3.11 -2.29 14.56
N CYS A 111 2.51 -3.32 15.16
CA CYS A 111 1.11 -3.31 15.57
C CYS A 111 0.87 -2.71 16.96
N THR A 112 1.86 -2.04 17.57
CA THR A 112 1.69 -1.45 18.90
C THR A 112 0.62 -0.36 18.86
N GLY A 113 -0.45 -0.54 19.64
CA GLY A 113 -1.63 0.35 19.62
C GLY A 113 -2.59 0.08 18.45
N PHE A 114 -2.29 -0.88 17.57
CA PHE A 114 -3.17 -1.20 16.45
C PHE A 114 -4.28 -2.17 16.88
N SER A 115 -5.54 -1.80 16.60
CA SER A 115 -6.69 -2.68 16.77
C SER A 115 -7.38 -2.93 15.43
N PHE A 116 -7.22 -4.16 14.92
CA PHE A 116 -7.90 -4.57 13.67
C PHE A 116 -9.42 -4.43 13.79
N GLY A 117 -9.99 -4.68 14.98
CA GLY A 117 -11.41 -4.47 15.22
C GLY A 117 -11.85 -3.01 15.12
N ALA A 118 -11.01 -2.05 15.51
CA ALA A 118 -11.30 -0.63 15.33
C ALA A 118 -11.31 -0.24 13.85
N VAL A 119 -10.32 -0.69 13.09
CA VAL A 119 -10.23 -0.46 11.64
C VAL A 119 -11.40 -1.09 10.90
N ALA A 120 -11.72 -2.36 11.18
CA ALA A 120 -12.83 -3.06 10.54
C ALA A 120 -14.18 -2.36 10.80
N ARG A 121 -14.42 -1.90 12.03
CA ARG A 121 -15.63 -1.12 12.36
C ARG A 121 -15.71 0.21 11.62
N ALA A 122 -14.60 0.94 11.54
CA ALA A 122 -14.58 2.19 10.81
C ALA A 122 -14.77 2.00 9.31
N TRP A 123 -14.13 0.98 8.74
CA TRP A 123 -14.26 0.66 7.32
C TRP A 123 -15.70 0.27 6.98
N THR A 124 -16.30 -0.66 7.72
CA THR A 124 -17.70 -1.08 7.53
C THR A 124 -18.71 0.03 7.85
N ALA A 125 -18.30 1.10 8.53
CA ALA A 125 -19.15 2.27 8.75
C ALA A 125 -19.27 3.18 7.52
N LEU A 126 -18.35 3.10 6.55
CA LEU A 126 -18.30 4.01 5.40
C LEU A 126 -19.48 3.79 4.44
N PRO A 127 -20.14 4.85 3.94
CA PRO A 127 -21.36 4.72 3.12
C PRO A 127 -21.18 3.87 1.86
N HIS A 128 -20.06 4.02 1.15
CA HIS A 128 -19.78 3.25 -0.07
C HIS A 128 -19.49 1.77 0.23
N VAL A 129 -18.90 1.47 1.39
CA VAL A 129 -18.64 0.10 1.83
C VAL A 129 -19.92 -0.57 2.28
N LYS A 130 -20.80 0.15 3.00
CA LYS A 130 -22.15 -0.35 3.30
C LYS A 130 -22.95 -0.64 2.04
N ALA A 131 -22.91 0.26 1.06
CA ALA A 131 -23.59 0.08 -0.22
C ALA A 131 -23.03 -1.13 -0.99
N TRP A 132 -21.71 -1.31 -0.99
CA TRP A 132 -21.05 -2.48 -1.58
C TRP A 132 -21.37 -3.78 -0.83
N MET A 133 -21.30 -3.80 0.51
CA MET A 133 -21.68 -4.98 1.30
C MET A 133 -23.16 -5.36 1.11
N ALA A 134 -24.04 -4.39 0.88
CA ALA A 134 -25.44 -4.65 0.54
C ALA A 134 -25.63 -5.37 -0.80
N THR A 135 -24.62 -5.41 -1.68
CA THR A 135 -24.66 -6.23 -2.90
C THR A 135 -24.31 -7.70 -2.65
N PHE A 136 -23.86 -8.04 -1.43
CA PHE A 136 -23.53 -9.40 -0.99
C PHE A 136 -24.39 -9.77 0.24
N PRO A 137 -25.70 -9.99 0.06
CA PRO A 137 -26.65 -10.19 1.17
C PRO A 137 -26.34 -11.42 2.04
N ASP A 138 -25.63 -12.41 1.51
CA ASP A 138 -25.26 -13.65 2.21
C ASP A 138 -23.84 -13.63 2.81
N GLY A 139 -23.10 -12.53 2.64
CA GLY A 139 -21.77 -12.35 3.23
C GLY A 139 -20.62 -13.11 2.55
N GLU A 140 -20.82 -13.65 1.35
CA GLU A 140 -19.78 -14.24 0.47
C GLU A 140 -19.38 -13.33 -0.69
#